data_AF-A0A6N7FLP1-F1
#
_entry.id   AF-A0A6N7FLP1-F1
#
_cell.length_a   1.000
_cell.length_b   1.000
_cell.length_c   1.000
_cell.angle_alpha   90.00
_cell.angle_beta   90.00
_cell.angle_gamma   90.00
#
_symmetry.space_group_name_H-M   'P 1'
#
loop_
_entity.id
_entity.type
_entity.pdbx_description
1 polymer ?
#
loop_
_entity_poly.entity_id
_entity_poly.type
_entity_poly.pdbx_seq_one_letter_code
_entity_poly.pdbx_strand_id
1 'polypeptide(L)'
;MVPLFHERLGVHRRAWGLLALALGVGLVAIHPLTVPLIALSWLYAVVRYARTEVHVDTDTVRVGKRVAALAWLDPTSLGRARNPWPWRPFTRTYLGANPIWTNDSVRVVGRDPRGRKVVVAVGTQRRDELIAVLEWGMRSARARAGAWAGTSLPVAGWYDDPWAPGASWRWWDGWQWTAYSAPTFRGRR
;
A
#
# COMPACT_ATOMS: atom_id res chain seq x y z
N MET A 1 4.21 -1.77 17.55
CA MET A 1 5.15 -2.15 16.47
C MET A 1 5.62 -0.87 15.79
N VAL A 2 6.91 -0.77 15.49
CA VAL A 2 7.48 0.36 14.74
C VAL A 2 7.29 0.09 13.25
N PRO A 3 6.65 0.98 12.48
CA PRO A 3 6.49 0.78 11.04
C PRO A 3 7.86 0.79 10.35
N LEU A 4 8.06 -0.10 9.37
CA LEU A 4 9.29 -0.19 8.59
C LEU A 4 9.46 1.01 7.67
N PHE A 5 8.33 1.55 7.20
CA PHE A 5 8.30 2.75 6.38
C PHE A 5 7.03 3.55 6.70
N HIS A 6 7.21 4.86 6.85
CA HIS A 6 6.12 5.79 6.98
C HIS A 6 6.41 7.05 6.17
N GLU A 7 5.47 7.42 5.31
CA GLU A 7 5.51 8.68 4.57
C GLU A 7 4.10 9.25 4.47
N ARG A 8 3.95 10.51 4.89
CA ARG A 8 2.76 11.29 4.57
C ARG A 8 2.96 11.96 3.22
N LEU A 9 2.08 11.68 2.28
CA LEU A 9 2.19 12.23 0.94
C LEU A 9 1.87 13.72 0.97
N GLY A 10 2.86 14.53 0.63
CA GLY A 10 2.77 15.99 0.64
C GLY A 10 2.75 16.59 -0.77
N VAL A 11 2.20 17.80 -0.86
CA VAL A 11 2.34 18.64 -2.06
C VAL A 11 3.68 19.34 -2.00
N HIS A 12 4.56 19.05 -2.95
CA HIS A 12 5.84 19.75 -3.05
C HIS A 12 5.65 21.14 -3.68
N ARG A 13 6.56 22.10 -3.39
CA ARG A 13 6.55 23.43 -4.04
C ARG A 13 6.45 23.37 -5.58
N ARG A 14 7.09 22.36 -6.21
CA ARG A 14 7.07 22.16 -7.66
C ARG A 14 5.66 21.87 -8.21
N ALA A 15 4.78 21.28 -7.40
CA ALA A 15 3.40 21.01 -7.80
C ALA A 15 2.64 22.30 -8.14
N TRP A 16 2.87 23.39 -7.40
CA TRP A 16 2.25 24.67 -7.68
C TRP A 16 2.75 25.30 -8.99
N GLY A 17 4.02 25.07 -9.35
CA GLY A 17 4.55 25.44 -10.66
C GLY A 17 3.90 24.67 -11.81
N LEU A 18 3.67 23.37 -11.64
CA LEU A 18 2.93 22.55 -12.62
C LEU A 18 1.48 22.99 -12.76
N LEU A 19 0.82 23.39 -11.66
CA LEU A 19 -0.52 23.98 -11.72
C LEU A 19 -0.52 25.27 -12.54
N ALA A 20 0.40 26.20 -12.25
CA ALA A 20 0.50 27.46 -12.99
C ALA A 20 0.71 27.22 -14.49
N LEU A 21 1.58 26.27 -14.85
CA LEU A 21 1.79 25.85 -16.24
C LEU A 21 0.50 25.27 -16.86
N ALA A 22 -0.19 24.37 -16.16
CA ALA A 22 -1.42 23.76 -16.65
C ALA A 22 -2.54 24.79 -16.86
N LEU A 23 -2.66 25.77 -15.97
CA LEU A 23 -3.62 26.87 -16.13
C LEU A 23 -3.25 27.76 -17.32
N GLY A 24 -1.96 28.09 -17.51
CA GLY A 24 -1.48 28.86 -18.66
C GLY A 24 -1.76 28.16 -19.99
N VAL A 25 -1.48 26.85 -20.08
CA VAL A 25 -1.80 26.04 -21.27
C VAL A 25 -3.32 25.97 -21.48
N GLY A 26 -4.11 25.75 -20.43
CA GLY A 26 -5.57 25.72 -20.55
C GLY A 26 -6.17 27.04 -21.05
N LEU A 27 -5.58 28.17 -20.63
CA LEU A 27 -5.97 29.51 -21.05
C LEU A 27 -5.66 29.77 -22.54
N VAL A 28 -4.47 29.36 -23.00
CA VAL A 28 -3.97 29.71 -24.34
C VAL A 28 -4.34 28.67 -25.40
N ALA A 29 -4.30 27.38 -25.07
CA ALA A 29 -4.32 26.30 -26.07
C ALA A 29 -5.64 25.51 -26.13
N ILE A 30 -6.54 25.66 -25.15
CA ILE A 30 -7.79 24.90 -25.09
C ILE A 30 -9.00 25.84 -25.11
N HIS A 31 -9.37 26.38 -23.93
CA HIS A 31 -10.49 27.29 -23.77
C HIS A 31 -10.50 27.85 -22.35
N PRO A 32 -10.71 29.17 -22.12
CA PRO A 32 -10.71 29.77 -20.79
C PRO A 32 -11.68 29.14 -19.79
N LEU A 33 -12.85 28.66 -20.27
CA LEU A 33 -13.83 27.97 -19.42
C LEU A 33 -13.33 26.63 -18.82
N THR A 34 -12.24 26.07 -19.34
CA THR A 34 -11.63 24.84 -18.77
C THR A 34 -10.73 25.14 -17.57
N VAL A 35 -10.25 26.37 -17.41
CA VAL A 35 -9.31 26.78 -16.36
C VAL A 35 -9.88 26.54 -14.95
N PRO A 36 -11.14 26.90 -14.64
CA PRO A 36 -11.75 26.58 -13.33
C PRO A 36 -11.81 25.07 -13.07
N LEU A 37 -12.12 24.27 -14.09
CA LEU A 37 -12.18 22.80 -13.96
C LEU A 37 -10.80 22.20 -13.66
N ILE A 38 -9.75 22.70 -14.32
CA ILE A 38 -8.35 22.31 -14.06
C ILE A 38 -7.96 22.68 -12.62
N ALA A 39 -8.24 23.91 -12.19
CA ALA A 39 -7.92 24.38 -10.85
C ALA A 39 -8.63 23.57 -9.76
N LEU A 40 -9.94 23.33 -9.91
CA LEU A 40 -10.73 22.53 -8.98
C LEU A 40 -10.26 21.08 -8.93
N SER A 41 -9.97 20.48 -10.09
CA SER A 41 -9.43 19.11 -10.16
C SER A 41 -8.08 19.00 -9.46
N TRP A 42 -7.22 20.01 -9.61
CA TRP A 42 -5.94 20.08 -8.93
C TRP A 42 -6.08 20.22 -7.42
N LEU A 43 -6.93 21.15 -6.97
CA LEU A 43 -7.20 21.38 -5.55
C LEU A 43 -7.76 20.10 -4.90
N TYR A 44 -8.70 19.45 -5.56
CA TYR A 44 -9.24 18.17 -5.13
C TYR A 44 -8.13 17.10 -4.98
N ALA A 45 -7.25 16.98 -5.98
CA ALA A 45 -6.12 16.05 -5.92
C ALA A 45 -5.18 16.37 -4.75
N VAL A 46 -4.82 17.64 -4.56
CA VAL A 46 -3.98 18.12 -3.45
C VAL A 46 -4.59 17.74 -2.11
N VAL A 47 -5.86 18.09 -1.86
CA VAL A 47 -6.54 17.81 -0.60
C VAL A 47 -6.65 16.31 -0.35
N ARG A 48 -6.96 15.53 -1.39
CA ARG A 48 -7.04 14.06 -1.32
C ARG A 48 -5.69 13.45 -0.95
N TYR A 49 -4.61 13.85 -1.60
CA TYR A 49 -3.30 13.24 -1.38
C TYR A 49 -2.60 13.75 -0.12
N ALA A 50 -2.81 15.00 0.30
CA ALA A 50 -2.27 15.57 1.55
C ALA A 50 -2.73 14.85 2.83
N ARG A 51 -3.83 14.09 2.73
CA ARG A 51 -4.38 13.25 3.80
C ARG A 51 -4.03 11.78 3.64
N THR A 52 -3.25 11.43 2.61
CA THR A 52 -2.88 10.05 2.34
C THR A 52 -1.54 9.73 2.97
N GLU A 53 -1.52 8.70 3.81
CA GLU A 53 -0.31 8.18 4.44
C GLU A 53 0.01 6.80 3.87
N VAL A 54 1.29 6.55 3.68
CA VAL A 54 1.83 5.26 3.29
C VAL A 54 2.51 4.68 4.51
N HIS A 55 2.04 3.52 4.95
CA HIS A 55 2.62 2.77 6.05
C HIS A 55 2.96 1.38 5.54
N VAL A 56 4.20 0.95 5.75
CA VAL A 56 4.60 -0.44 5.52
C VAL A 56 4.99 -1.03 6.86
N ASP A 57 4.26 -2.06 7.25
CA ASP A 57 4.53 -2.88 8.43
C ASP A 57 5.20 -4.19 8.01
N THR A 58 5.46 -5.08 8.96
CA THR A 58 6.08 -6.39 8.72
C THR A 58 5.30 -7.26 7.74
N ASP A 59 3.96 -7.22 7.81
CA ASP A 59 3.09 -8.13 7.05
C ASP A 59 2.14 -7.41 6.09
N THR A 60 1.97 -6.10 6.22
CA THR A 60 0.99 -5.35 5.44
C THR A 60 1.55 -4.04 4.90
N VAL A 61 0.99 -3.59 3.79
CA VAL A 61 1.16 -2.24 3.25
C VAL A 61 -0.19 -1.54 3.27
N ARG A 62 -0.22 -0.35 3.88
CA ARG A 62 -1.38 0.52 3.97
C ARG A 62 -1.13 1.81 3.20
N VAL A 63 -2.08 2.16 2.33
CA VAL A 63 -2.08 3.40 1.56
C VAL A 63 -3.42 4.12 1.82
N GLY A 64 -3.37 5.16 2.64
CA GLY A 64 -4.54 5.84 3.18
C GLY A 64 -5.42 4.86 3.98
N LYS A 65 -6.66 4.67 3.53
CA LYS A 65 -7.62 3.76 4.19
C LYS A 65 -7.56 2.31 3.70
N ARG A 66 -6.69 2.00 2.72
CA ARG A 66 -6.64 0.67 2.08
C ARG A 66 -5.42 -0.11 2.56
N VAL A 67 -5.58 -1.41 2.77
CA VAL A 67 -4.54 -2.31 3.25
C VAL A 67 -4.42 -3.50 2.30
N ALA A 68 -3.20 -3.99 2.09
CA ALA A 68 -2.90 -5.23 1.40
C ALA A 68 -1.83 -6.01 2.16
N ALA A 69 -1.95 -7.34 2.24
CA ALA A 69 -0.89 -8.16 2.81
C ALA A 69 0.31 -8.21 1.85
N LEU A 70 1.52 -8.07 2.37
CA LEU A 70 2.75 -8.13 1.60
C LEU A 70 2.98 -9.50 0.98
N ALA A 71 2.51 -10.58 1.62
CA ALA A 71 2.61 -11.93 1.09
C ALA A 71 1.88 -12.13 -0.25
N TRP A 72 0.83 -11.33 -0.52
CA TRP A 72 0.02 -11.42 -1.75
C TRP A 72 0.67 -10.72 -2.94
N LEU A 73 1.65 -9.87 -2.68
CA LEU A 73 2.31 -9.05 -3.70
C LEU A 73 3.42 -9.86 -4.36
N ASP A 74 3.66 -9.59 -5.65
CA ASP A 74 4.66 -10.23 -6.47
C ASP A 74 5.92 -9.37 -6.59
N PRO A 75 7.06 -9.77 -5.98
CA PRO A 75 8.34 -9.07 -6.07
C PRO A 75 8.81 -8.86 -7.50
N THR A 76 8.50 -9.78 -8.41
CA THR A 76 8.91 -9.65 -9.82
C THR A 76 8.17 -8.52 -10.53
N SER A 77 7.01 -8.12 -10.01
CA SER A 77 6.22 -7.00 -10.51
C SER A 77 6.57 -5.66 -9.85
N LEU A 78 7.50 -5.65 -8.88
CA LEU A 78 7.96 -4.45 -8.21
C LEU A 78 8.76 -3.59 -9.21
N GLY A 79 8.29 -2.36 -9.43
CA GLY A 79 8.94 -1.48 -10.37
C GLY A 79 8.36 -0.08 -10.36
N ARG A 80 8.67 0.67 -11.43
CA ARG A 80 8.17 2.04 -11.58
C ARG A 80 6.68 2.00 -11.96
N ALA A 81 5.84 2.75 -11.26
CA ALA A 81 4.49 2.97 -11.73
C ALA A 81 4.57 3.91 -12.94
N ARG A 82 4.06 3.49 -14.09
CA ARG A 82 3.76 4.44 -15.17
C ARG A 82 2.59 5.29 -14.70
N ASN A 83 2.70 6.61 -14.90
CA ASN A 83 1.71 7.58 -14.44
C ASN A 83 0.30 7.09 -14.81
N PRO A 84 -0.55 6.75 -13.82
CA PRO A 84 -1.87 6.25 -14.10
C PRO A 84 -2.67 7.36 -14.79
N TRP A 85 -3.45 6.99 -15.81
CA TRP A 85 -4.46 7.90 -16.36
C TRP A 85 -5.29 8.52 -15.21
N PRO A 86 -5.69 9.80 -15.33
CA PRO A 86 -6.25 10.59 -14.22
C PRO A 86 -7.47 9.97 -13.53
N TRP A 87 -8.16 9.01 -14.16
CA TRP A 87 -9.31 8.28 -13.61
C TRP A 87 -8.99 6.99 -12.84
N ARG A 88 -7.79 6.41 -12.98
CA ARG A 88 -7.41 5.19 -12.24
C ARG A 88 -7.44 5.30 -10.71
N PRO A 89 -7.16 6.47 -10.09
CA PRO A 89 -7.35 6.68 -8.65
C PRO A 89 -8.75 6.35 -8.12
N PHE A 90 -9.78 6.29 -8.99
CA PHE A 90 -11.14 5.97 -8.58
C PHE A 90 -11.44 4.45 -8.50
N THR A 91 -10.54 3.58 -8.98
CA THR A 91 -10.74 2.12 -8.91
C THR A 91 -10.49 1.57 -7.50
N ARG A 92 -11.35 0.64 -7.02
CA ARG A 92 -11.28 0.03 -5.68
C ARG A 92 -10.03 -0.86 -5.45
N THR A 93 -9.51 -1.46 -6.52
CA THR A 93 -8.36 -2.38 -6.49
C THR A 93 -6.99 -1.68 -6.61
N TYR A 94 -7.00 -0.36 -6.75
CA TYR A 94 -5.82 0.48 -6.88
C TYR A 94 -5.52 1.14 -5.53
N LEU A 95 -4.56 0.61 -4.76
CA LEU A 95 -4.01 1.30 -3.58
C LEU A 95 -3.07 2.40 -4.07
N GLY A 96 -3.72 3.47 -4.55
CA GLY A 96 -3.15 4.46 -5.42
C GLY A 96 -3.03 5.81 -4.77
N ALA A 97 -1.80 6.23 -4.52
CA ALA A 97 -1.52 7.61 -4.19
C ALA A 97 -0.33 8.07 -5.00
N ASN A 98 -0.54 8.21 -6.31
CA ASN A 98 0.48 8.64 -7.27
C ASN A 98 0.11 10.05 -7.78
N PRO A 99 0.53 11.10 -7.08
CA PRO A 99 0.31 12.45 -7.53
C PRO A 99 1.20 12.75 -8.74
N ILE A 100 0.72 13.57 -9.67
CA ILE A 100 1.50 13.92 -10.86
C ILE A 100 2.81 14.67 -10.53
N TRP A 101 2.93 15.17 -9.30
CA TRP A 101 4.04 15.98 -8.80
C TRP A 101 5.08 15.19 -7.98
N THR A 102 4.93 13.88 -7.83
CA THR A 102 6.00 13.04 -7.29
C THR A 102 6.96 12.66 -8.42
N ASN A 103 8.27 12.80 -8.18
CA ASN A 103 9.29 12.47 -9.19
C ASN A 103 9.27 10.98 -9.56
N ASP A 104 8.76 10.16 -8.63
CA ASP A 104 8.82 8.74 -8.73
C ASP A 104 7.60 8.07 -8.13
N SER A 105 7.28 6.93 -8.71
CA SER A 105 6.20 6.09 -8.23
C SER A 105 6.60 4.63 -8.30
N VAL A 106 6.20 3.90 -7.27
CA VAL A 106 6.41 2.48 -7.11
C VAL A 106 5.10 1.78 -7.41
N ARG A 107 5.16 0.70 -8.18
CA ARG A 107 4.03 -0.19 -8.41
C ARG A 107 4.45 -1.61 -8.06
N VAL A 108 3.53 -2.33 -7.43
CA VAL A 108 3.61 -3.77 -7.24
C VAL A 108 2.21 -4.36 -7.43
N VAL A 109 2.15 -5.51 -8.07
CA VAL A 109 0.93 -6.25 -8.38
C VAL A 109 0.95 -7.56 -7.62
N GLY A 110 -0.21 -8.03 -7.23
CA GLY A 110 -0.39 -9.28 -6.52
C GLY A 110 -1.73 -9.91 -6.80
N ARG A 111 -1.99 -11.02 -6.12
CA ARG A 111 -3.32 -11.64 -6.07
C ARG A 111 -3.66 -11.96 -4.62
N ASP A 112 -4.87 -11.62 -4.23
CA ASP A 112 -5.39 -12.06 -2.94
C ASP A 112 -5.66 -13.59 -2.95
N PRO A 113 -5.93 -14.22 -1.79
CA PRO A 113 -6.29 -15.63 -1.68
C PRO A 113 -7.52 -16.06 -2.50
N ARG A 114 -8.36 -15.11 -2.93
CA ARG A 114 -9.50 -15.36 -3.82
C ARG A 114 -9.13 -15.21 -5.30
N GLY A 115 -7.85 -15.05 -5.61
CA GLY A 115 -7.33 -14.85 -6.96
C GLY A 115 -7.57 -13.45 -7.55
N ARG A 116 -8.13 -12.51 -6.78
CA ARG A 116 -8.41 -11.16 -7.26
C ARG A 116 -7.14 -10.34 -7.32
N LYS A 117 -6.99 -9.58 -8.40
CA LYS A 117 -5.82 -8.72 -8.63
C LYS A 117 -5.75 -7.59 -7.60
N VAL A 118 -4.64 -7.50 -6.89
CA VAL A 118 -4.30 -6.41 -5.97
C VAL A 118 -3.22 -5.56 -6.62
N VAL A 119 -3.37 -4.23 -6.62
CA VAL A 119 -2.35 -3.33 -7.15
C VAL A 119 -2.04 -2.27 -6.11
N VAL A 120 -0.79 -2.21 -5.67
CA VAL A 120 -0.26 -1.14 -4.83
C VAL A 120 0.54 -0.20 -5.72
N ALA A 121 0.21 1.08 -5.69
CA ALA A 121 0.85 2.09 -6.50
C ALA A 121 0.99 3.40 -5.72
N VAL A 122 2.21 3.72 -5.34
CA VAL A 122 2.53 4.84 -4.45
C VAL A 122 3.47 5.79 -5.17
N GLY A 123 3.06 7.03 -5.35
CA GLY A 123 3.96 8.14 -5.66
C GLY A 123 4.63 8.57 -4.38
N THR A 124 5.95 8.61 -4.37
CA THR A 124 6.79 8.84 -3.19
C THR A 124 8.00 9.66 -3.59
N GLN A 125 8.56 10.45 -2.67
CA GLN A 125 9.87 11.08 -2.86
C GLN A 125 11.02 10.17 -2.39
N ARG A 126 10.70 9.09 -1.68
CA ARG A 126 11.63 8.12 -1.08
C ARG A 126 11.53 6.77 -1.81
N ARG A 127 11.52 6.82 -3.15
CA ARG A 127 11.27 5.65 -4.01
C ARG A 127 12.14 4.46 -3.65
N ASP A 128 13.46 4.68 -3.62
CA ASP A 128 14.41 3.57 -3.49
C ASP A 128 14.32 2.95 -2.10
N GLU A 129 14.05 3.76 -1.08
CA GLU A 129 13.77 3.28 0.27
C GLU A 129 12.46 2.46 0.34
N LEU A 130 11.38 2.96 -0.27
CA LEU A 130 10.12 2.23 -0.34
C LEU A 130 10.28 0.91 -1.10
N ILE A 131 11.06 0.88 -2.18
CA ILE A 131 11.38 -0.34 -2.93
C ILE A 131 12.12 -1.33 -2.03
N ALA A 132 13.18 -0.89 -1.35
CA ALA A 132 13.97 -1.74 -0.46
C ALA A 132 13.11 -2.32 0.66
N VAL A 133 12.27 -1.51 1.30
CA VAL A 133 11.35 -1.95 2.36
C VAL A 133 10.30 -2.92 1.83
N LEU A 134 9.70 -2.65 0.68
CA LEU A 134 8.73 -3.56 0.07
C LEU A 134 9.37 -4.90 -0.32
N GLU A 135 10.55 -4.87 -0.93
CA GLU A 135 11.26 -6.08 -1.35
C GLU A 135 11.62 -6.96 -0.15
N TRP A 136 12.16 -6.37 0.90
CA TRP A 136 12.46 -7.08 2.15
C TRP A 136 11.17 -7.58 2.83
N GLY A 137 10.16 -6.73 2.94
CA GLY A 137 8.89 -7.04 3.59
C GLY A 137 8.12 -8.15 2.88
N MET A 138 8.04 -8.13 1.54
CA MET A 138 7.40 -9.19 0.75
C MET A 138 8.12 -10.53 0.90
N ARG A 139 9.46 -10.55 0.84
CA ARG A 139 10.23 -11.79 1.05
C ARG A 139 10.01 -12.36 2.44
N SER A 140 10.06 -11.50 3.46
CA SER A 140 9.88 -11.91 4.86
C SER A 140 8.45 -12.39 5.13
N ALA A 141 7.44 -11.68 4.64
CA ALA A 141 6.04 -12.08 4.77
C ALA A 141 5.75 -13.38 4.03
N ARG A 142 6.35 -13.60 2.86
CA ARG A 142 6.25 -14.87 2.13
C ARG A 142 6.99 -16.01 2.79
N ALA A 143 8.14 -15.81 3.42
CA ALA A 143 8.80 -16.85 4.18
C ALA A 143 7.91 -17.30 5.35
N ARG A 144 7.28 -16.34 6.04
CA ARG A 144 6.30 -16.61 7.10
C ARG A 144 5.06 -17.31 6.59
N ALA A 145 4.49 -16.87 5.46
CA ALA A 145 3.33 -17.52 4.85
C ALA A 145 3.66 -18.89 4.21
N GLY A 146 4.88 -19.02 3.68
CA GLY A 146 5.44 -20.19 3.01
C GLY A 146 5.69 -21.35 3.95
N ALA A 147 6.03 -21.07 5.21
CA ALA A 147 5.99 -22.06 6.29
C ALA A 147 4.61 -22.75 6.42
N TRP A 148 3.56 -22.17 5.84
CA TRP A 148 2.20 -22.72 5.78
C TRP A 148 1.74 -23.08 4.36
N ALA A 149 2.54 -22.84 3.31
CA ALA A 149 2.10 -22.94 1.90
C ALA A 149 1.96 -24.37 1.33
N GLY A 150 2.15 -25.40 2.15
CA GLY A 150 1.80 -26.79 1.81
C GLY A 150 0.39 -27.19 2.26
N THR A 151 -0.26 -26.36 3.06
CA THR A 151 -1.57 -26.65 3.66
C THR A 151 -2.48 -25.50 3.23
N SER A 152 -3.69 -25.81 2.78
CA SER A 152 -4.75 -24.80 2.67
C SER A 152 -4.67 -23.86 3.88
N LEU A 153 -4.64 -22.53 3.64
CA LEU A 153 -4.55 -21.55 4.72
C LEU A 153 -5.46 -22.02 5.87
N PRO A 154 -4.94 -22.11 7.10
CA PRO A 154 -5.71 -22.61 8.21
C PRO A 154 -7.04 -21.84 8.30
N VAL A 155 -8.13 -22.58 8.56
CA VAL A 155 -9.42 -21.95 8.86
C VAL A 155 -9.28 -21.01 10.06
N ALA A 156 -10.21 -20.08 10.24
CA ALA A 156 -10.16 -19.22 11.42
C ALA A 156 -10.16 -20.08 12.69
N GLY A 157 -9.21 -19.85 13.60
CA GLY A 157 -8.92 -20.79 14.69
C GLY A 157 -7.77 -20.36 15.59
N TRP A 158 -7.61 -21.10 16.70
CA TRP A 158 -6.45 -21.00 17.57
C TRP A 158 -5.33 -21.91 17.06
N TYR A 159 -4.14 -21.35 16.95
CA TYR A 159 -2.93 -22.04 16.47
C TYR A 159 -1.75 -21.63 17.34
N ASP A 160 -0.64 -22.38 17.27
CA ASP A 160 0.59 -22.00 17.98
C ASP A 160 1.02 -20.58 17.60
N ASP A 161 1.34 -19.78 18.62
CA ASP A 161 1.71 -18.38 18.43
C ASP A 161 3.07 -18.30 17.71
N PRO A 162 3.12 -17.76 16.47
CA PRO A 162 4.37 -17.66 15.71
C PRO A 162 5.40 -16.74 16.39
N TRP A 163 4.97 -15.89 17.33
CA TRP A 163 5.86 -15.01 18.09
C TRP A 163 6.29 -15.61 19.44
N ALA A 164 5.62 -16.65 19.92
CA ALA A 164 5.97 -17.35 21.15
C ALA A 164 5.68 -18.87 21.03
N PRO A 165 6.41 -19.60 20.16
CA PRO A 165 6.12 -20.98 19.85
C PRO A 165 6.12 -21.87 21.10
N GLY A 166 5.03 -22.59 21.34
CA GLY A 166 4.87 -23.50 22.47
C GLY A 166 4.56 -22.83 23.82
N ALA A 167 4.58 -21.50 23.91
CA ALA A 167 4.25 -20.74 25.13
C ALA A 167 2.84 -20.11 25.09
N SER A 168 2.33 -19.82 23.89
CA SER A 168 0.95 -19.37 23.69
C SER A 168 0.37 -19.88 22.38
N TRP A 169 -0.96 -19.89 22.34
CA TRP A 169 -1.75 -19.91 21.12
C TRP A 169 -2.16 -18.49 20.74
N ARG A 170 -2.38 -18.27 19.44
CA ARG A 170 -2.89 -17.02 18.89
C ARG A 170 -4.06 -17.30 17.96
N TRP A 171 -5.02 -16.38 17.91
CA TRP A 171 -6.16 -16.52 17.01
C TRP A 171 -5.81 -16.02 15.60
N TRP A 172 -5.94 -16.90 14.61
CA TRP A 172 -5.91 -16.61 13.19
C TRP A 172 -7.34 -16.35 12.70
N ASP A 173 -7.60 -15.21 12.05
CA ASP A 173 -8.95 -14.87 11.55
C ASP A 173 -9.26 -15.43 10.14
N GLY A 174 -8.38 -16.29 9.62
CA GLY A 174 -8.43 -16.79 8.24
C GLY A 174 -7.57 -15.96 7.26
N TRP A 175 -7.11 -14.78 7.67
CA TRP A 175 -6.37 -13.84 6.82
C TRP A 175 -5.08 -13.31 7.47
N GLN A 176 -5.09 -13.12 8.79
CA GLN A 176 -4.00 -12.60 9.58
C GLN A 176 -4.07 -13.08 11.04
N TRP A 177 -2.96 -12.95 11.75
CA TRP A 177 -2.91 -13.14 13.19
C TRP A 177 -3.53 -11.96 13.91
N THR A 178 -4.40 -12.23 14.88
CA THR A 178 -5.02 -11.19 15.69
C THR A 178 -4.23 -10.94 16.98
N ALA A 179 -4.60 -9.87 17.70
CA ALA A 179 -4.00 -9.58 19.00
C ALA A 179 -4.42 -10.58 20.11
N TYR A 180 -5.45 -11.40 19.87
CA TYR A 180 -5.94 -12.38 20.83
C TYR A 180 -4.95 -13.55 20.95
N SER A 181 -4.36 -13.69 22.15
CA SER A 181 -3.49 -14.80 22.53
C SER A 181 -4.03 -15.51 23.77
N ALA A 182 -3.85 -16.82 23.83
CA ALA A 182 -4.16 -17.65 25.00
C ALA A 182 -2.89 -18.40 25.43
N PRO A 183 -2.58 -18.54 26.72
CA PRO A 183 -1.44 -19.34 27.15
C PRO A 183 -1.66 -20.82 26.81
N THR A 184 -0.61 -21.53 26.38
CA THR A 184 -0.69 -23.00 26.24
C THR A 184 -0.82 -23.60 27.63
N PHE A 185 -1.95 -24.24 27.92
CA PHE A 185 -2.15 -24.93 29.20
C PHE A 185 -1.28 -26.20 29.22
N ARG A 186 -0.01 -26.07 29.61
CA ARG A 186 0.83 -27.21 30.00
C ARG A 186 0.33 -27.68 31.36
N GLY A 187 -0.67 -28.54 31.35
CA GLY A 187 -1.01 -29.33 32.52
C GLY A 187 0.26 -30.03 33.01
N ARG A 188 0.68 -29.72 34.25
CA ARG A 188 1.66 -30.55 34.96
C ARG A 188 1.06 -31.95 35.03
N ARG A 189 1.62 -32.89 34.28
CA ARG A 189 1.50 -34.31 34.62
C ARG A 189 2.45 -34.61 35.77
#